data_AF-A0A3D4MJI0-F1
#
_entry.id   AF-A0A3D4MJI0-F1
#
_cell.length_a   1.000
_cell.length_b   1.000
_cell.length_c   1.000
_cell.angle_alpha   90.00
_cell.angle_beta   90.00
_cell.angle_gamma   90.00
#
_symmetry.space_group_name_H-M   'P 1'
#
loop_
_entity.id
_entity.type
_entity.pdbx_description
1 polymer ?
#
loop_
_entity_poly.entity_id
_entity_poly.type
_entity_poly.pdbx_seq_one_letter_code
_entity_poly.pdbx_strand_id
1 'polypeptide(L)' 'MKDLIKAIDGLPKIVRFLGTLIWGILANIYRLCRSIAKQDVLGVVLAIILLLCGGFFILWIIDLVCILLDKPIWWID' A
#
# COMPACT_ATOMS: atom_id res chain seq x y z
N MET A 1 5.25 -13.52 0.71
CA MET A 1 4.78 -12.14 0.40
C MET A 1 3.96 -12.04 -0.88
N LYS A 2 4.34 -12.72 -1.97
CA LYS A 2 3.57 -12.68 -3.23
C LYS A 2 2.13 -13.17 -3.08
N ASP A 3 1.87 -14.15 -2.21
CA ASP A 3 0.51 -14.62 -1.93
C ASP A 3 -0.33 -13.61 -1.14
N LEU A 4 0.28 -12.83 -0.24
CA LEU A 4 -0.39 -11.72 0.46
C LEU A 4 -0.73 -10.58 -0.52
N ILE A 5 0.17 -10.26 -1.44
CA ILE A 5 -0.09 -9.28 -2.51
C ILE A 5 -1.25 -9.77 -3.38
N LYS A 6 -1.25 -11.05 -3.79
CA LYS A 6 -2.35 -11.64 -4.56
C LYS A 6 -3.67 -11.66 -3.80
N ALA A 7 -3.63 -11.92 -2.49
CA ALA A 7 -4.82 -11.83 -1.65
C ALA A 7 -5.36 -10.40 -1.65
N ILE A 8 -4.50 -9.39 -1.42
CA ILE A 8 -4.88 -7.96 -1.44
C ILE A 8 -5.34 -7.51 -2.84
N ASP A 9 -4.71 -8.00 -3.91
CA ASP A 9 -5.11 -7.70 -5.28
C ASP A 9 -6.45 -8.37 -5.66
N GLY A 10 -6.74 -9.54 -5.08
CA GLY A 10 -8.00 -10.24 -5.23
C GLY A 10 -9.16 -9.67 -4.42
N LEU A 11 -8.91 -8.70 -3.53
CA LEU A 11 -9.98 -8.03 -2.79
C LEU A 11 -10.81 -7.14 -3.73
N PRO A 12 -12.14 -7.06 -3.52
CA PRO A 12 -12.99 -6.12 -4.24
C PRO A 12 -12.51 -4.68 -4.04
N LYS A 13 -12.63 -3.84 -5.08
CA LYS A 13 -12.21 -2.42 -5.03
C LYS A 13 -12.74 -1.69 -3.81
N ILE A 14 -14.00 -1.93 -3.45
CA ILE A 14 -14.67 -1.35 -2.29
C ILE A 14 -13.96 -1.72 -0.98
N VAL A 15 -13.52 -2.97 -0.83
CA VAL A 15 -12.81 -3.44 0.37
C VAL A 15 -11.41 -2.82 0.44
N ARG A 16 -10.70 -2.73 -0.70
CA ARG A 16 -9.39 -2.04 -0.77
C ARG A 16 -9.52 -0.55 -0.46
N PHE A 17 -10.59 0.08 -0.96
CA PHE A 17 -10.87 1.49 -0.73
C PHE A 17 -11.19 1.76 0.74
N LEU A 18 -12.14 1.04 1.34
CA LEU A 18 -12.48 1.18 2.77
C LEU A 18 -11.28 0.90 3.68
N GLY A 19 -10.52 -0.13 3.35
CA GLY A 19 -9.33 -0.48 4.11
C GLY A 19 -8.18 0.53 4.00
N THR A 20 -8.09 1.21 2.85
CA THR A 20 -7.16 2.33 2.68
C THR A 20 -7.70 3.59 3.34
N LEU A 21 -9.02 3.81 3.32
CA LEU A 21 -9.68 4.93 3.99
C LEU A 21 -9.47 4.89 5.51
N ILE A 22 -9.44 3.69 6.10
CA ILE A 22 -9.12 3.48 7.51
C ILE A 22 -7.59 3.60 7.69
N TRP A 23 -7.13 4.82 7.92
CA TRP A 23 -5.75 5.14 8.32
C TRP A 23 -4.65 4.78 7.29
N GLY A 24 -5.01 4.50 6.04
CA GLY A 24 -4.05 4.12 5.00
C GLY A 24 -3.37 2.77 5.23
N ILE A 25 -3.88 1.95 6.16
CA ILE A 25 -3.14 0.78 6.66
C ILE A 25 -2.98 -0.27 5.57
N LEU A 26 -4.03 -0.51 4.77
CA LEU A 26 -3.99 -1.50 3.69
C LEU A 26 -3.04 -1.10 2.57
N ALA A 27 -2.94 0.19 2.24
CA ALA A 27 -1.98 0.68 1.26
C ALA A 27 -0.54 0.58 1.77
N ASN A 28 -0.30 0.89 3.05
CA ASN A 28 1.03 0.76 3.65
C ASN A 28 1.48 -0.70 3.79
N ILE A 29 0.57 -1.61 4.15
CA ILE A 29 0.85 -3.05 4.16
C ILE A 29 1.13 -3.55 2.74
N TYR A 30 0.35 -3.11 1.74
CA TYR A 30 0.58 -3.47 0.34
C TYR A 30 1.97 -3.02 -0.14
N ARG A 31 2.38 -1.79 0.17
CA ARG A 31 3.72 -1.25 -0.14
C ARG A 31 4.82 -2.10 0.48
N LEU A 32 4.72 -2.38 1.79
CA LEU A 32 5.68 -3.22 2.50
C LEU A 32 5.77 -4.62 1.87
N CYS A 33 4.63 -5.24 1.57
CA CYS A 33 4.57 -6.53 0.89
C CYS A 33 5.25 -6.49 -0.49
N ARG A 34 5.01 -5.43 -1.27
CA ARG A 34 5.58 -5.22 -2.61
C ARG A 34 7.11 -5.05 -2.54
N SER A 35 7.63 -4.24 -1.63
CA SER A 35 9.09 -4.04 -1.48
C SER A 35 9.79 -5.31 -0.99
N ILE A 36 9.20 -6.04 -0.04
CA ILE A 36 9.74 -7.33 0.41
C ILE A 36 9.74 -8.34 -0.75
N ALA A 37 8.69 -8.36 -1.58
CA ALA A 37 8.62 -9.25 -2.74
C ALA A 37 9.64 -8.90 -3.84
N LYS A 38 10.03 -7.62 -3.94
CA LYS A 38 11.08 -7.13 -4.84
C LYS A 38 12.50 -7.22 -4.28
N GLN A 39 12.66 -7.64 -3.01
CA GLN A 39 13.93 -7.59 -2.26
C GLN A 39 14.56 -6.19 -2.24
N ASP A 40 13.75 -5.14 -2.34
CA ASP A 40 14.23 -3.76 -2.24
C ASP A 40 14.29 -3.33 -0.77
N VAL A 41 15.50 -3.35 -0.21
CA VAL A 41 15.75 -2.98 1.19
C VAL A 41 15.36 -1.52 1.47
N LEU A 42 15.56 -0.62 0.51
CA LEU A 42 15.22 0.79 0.67
C LEU A 42 13.71 0.98 0.79
N GLY A 43 12.95 0.39 -0.14
CA GLY A 43 11.48 0.38 -0.10
C GLY A 43 10.94 -0.24 1.19
N VAL A 44 11.55 -1.32 1.70
CA VAL A 44 11.14 -1.93 2.97
C VAL A 44 11.35 -0.99 4.16
N VAL A 45 12.52 -0.37 4.27
CA VAL A 45 12.83 0.56 5.37
C VAL A 45 11.91 1.78 5.32
N LEU A 46 11.70 2.36 4.13
CA LEU A 46 10.78 3.48 3.94
C LEU A 46 9.33 3.10 4.29
N ALA A 47 8.87 1.92 3.88
CA ALA A 47 7.52 1.44 4.19
C ALA A 47 7.31 1.30 5.71
N ILE A 48 8.30 0.76 6.44
CA ILE A 48 8.24 0.63 7.91
C ILE A 48 8.20 2.00 8.58
N ILE A 49 9.05 2.93 8.16
CA ILE A 49 9.05 4.31 8.68
C ILE A 49 7.69 4.96 8.44
N LEU A 50 7.13 4.79 7.24
CA LEU A 50 5.81 5.32 6.90
C LEU A 50 4.70 4.76 7.79
N LEU A 51 4.78 3.46 8.12
CA LEU A 51 3.83 2.75 8.96
C LEU A 51 3.88 3.26 10.41
N LEU A 52 5.09 3.53 10.93
CA LEU A 52 5.31 4.05 12.28
C LEU A 52 4.98 5.54 12.41
N CYS A 53 5.26 6.35 11.39
CA CYS A 53 4.92 7.79 11.38
C CYS A 53 3.45 8.08 11.05
N GLY A 54 2.59 7.06 10.96
CA GLY A 54 1.15 7.23 10.77
C GLY A 54 0.72 7.53 9.33
N GLY A 55 1.59 7.29 8.34
CA GLY A 55 1.32 7.53 6.93
C GLY A 55 1.28 9.02 6.58
N PHE A 56 1.99 9.42 5.52
CA PHE A 56 1.85 10.79 5.01
C PHE A 56 0.44 10.99 4.47
N PHE A 57 -0.27 12.02 4.97
CA PHE A 57 -1.62 12.38 4.51
C PHE A 57 -1.70 12.56 2.98
N ILE A 58 -0.63 13.07 2.37
CA ILE A 58 -0.51 13.23 0.91
C ILE A 58 -0.46 11.86 0.21
N LEU A 59 0.33 10.92 0.72
CA LEU A 59 0.42 9.56 0.17
C LEU A 59 -0.90 8.82 0.32
N TRP A 60 -1.61 9.02 1.44
CA TRP A 60 -2.94 8.47 1.65
C TRP A 60 -3.95 8.95 0.59
N ILE A 61 -3.97 10.25 0.28
CA ILE A 61 -4.81 10.80 -0.79
C ILE A 61 -4.45 10.19 -2.15
N ILE A 62 -3.15 10.09 -2.46
CA ILE A 62 -2.66 9.48 -3.71
C ILE A 62 -3.12 8.02 -3.79
N ASP A 63 -3.09 7.27 -2.69
CA ASP A 63 -3.52 5.87 -2.64
C ASP A 63 -5.01 5.71 -2.92
N LEU A 64 -5.85 6.59 -2.35
CA LEU A 64 -7.27 6.62 -2.64
C LEU A 64 -7.55 6.91 -4.12
N VAL A 65 -6.83 7.86 -4.71
CA VAL A 65 -6.93 8.17 -6.15
C VAL A 65 -6.46 7.00 -7.01
N CYS A 66 -5.36 6.33 -6.65
CA CYS A 66 -4.90 5.13 -7.34
C CYS A 66 -5.97 4.03 -7.33
N ILE A 67 -6.59 3.77 -6.18
CA ILE A 67 -7.66 2.76 -6.06
C ILE A 67 -8.89 3.14 -6.89
N LEU A 68 -9.28 4.41 -6.90
CA LEU A 68 -10.40 4.91 -7.71
C LEU A 68 -10.13 4.79 -9.22
N LEU A 69 -8.88 4.95 -9.64
CA LEU A 69 -8.46 4.87 -11.04
C LEU A 69 -8.03 3.46 -11.46
N ASP A 70 -8.21 2.45 -10.60
CA ASP A 70 -7.69 1.08 -10.80
C ASP A 70 -6.20 1.01 -11.14
N LYS A 71 -5.45 2.01 -10.66
CA LYS A 71 -4.00 2.07 -10.83
C LYS A 71 -3.32 1.36 -9.67
N PRO A 72 -2.14 0.76 -9.91
CA PRO A 72 -1.33 0.24 -8.81
C PRO A 72 -1.04 1.37 -7.80
N ILE A 73 -1.06 1.00 -6.53
CA ILE A 73 -0.72 1.89 -5.42
C ILE A 73 0.68 2.47 -5.68
N TRP A 74 0.78 3.79 -5.61
CA TRP A 74 2.02 4.49 -5.90
C TRP A 74 3.08 4.16 -4.85
N TRP A 75 4.26 3.77 -5.32
CA TRP A 75 5.38 3.41 -4.47
C TRP A 75 6.71 3.55 -5.22
N ILE A 76 7.80 3.72 -4.49
CA ILE A 76 9.11 4.09 -5.05
C ILE A 76 9.80 2.96 -5.80
N ASP A 77 9.45 1.70 -5.52
CA ASP A 77 9.99 0.48 -6.12
C ASP A 77 9.21 -0.07 -7.32
#